data_AF-A0A2T2VRX3-F1
#
_entry.id   AF-A0A2T2VRX3-F1
#
_cell.length_a   1.000
_cell.length_b   1.000
_cell.length_c   1.000
_cell.angle_alpha   90.00
_cell.angle_beta   90.00
_cell.angle_gamma   90.00
#
_symmetry.space_group_name_H-M   'P 1'
#
loop_
_entity.id
_entity.type
_entity.pdbx_description
1 polymer ?
#
loop_
_entity_poly.entity_id
_entity_poly.type
_entity_poly.pdbx_seq_one_letter_code
_entity_poly.pdbx_strand_id
1 'polypeptide(L)'
;MKFSKIIMFALVFSVTTTTYLNAQNQKASQTVQYDFLKGLTKANENEMSDQQIMLDGESIPVYSAEGKRVRDMEMMQLMTSSGVSLDFYLDAEKEIRAIILNVSEDDAEQSNQENEQVRQPQQDQVGSDAPDFSAKDMNGKTYSLSSL
;
A
#
# COMPACT_ATOMS: atom_id res chain seq x y z
N MET A 1 -49.01 -32.43 -49.06
CA MET A 1 -48.15 -33.06 -48.03
C MET A 1 -46.82 -32.31 -47.98
N LYS A 2 -46.45 -31.82 -46.78
CA LYS A 2 -45.09 -31.68 -46.21
C LYS A 2 -44.07 -30.72 -46.88
N PHE A 3 -43.88 -29.60 -46.17
CA PHE A 3 -42.67 -28.79 -45.91
C PHE A 3 -41.35 -29.08 -46.65
N SER A 4 -40.74 -28.04 -47.22
CA SER A 4 -39.41 -27.48 -46.85
C SER A 4 -38.89 -26.56 -47.98
N LYS A 5 -38.61 -25.26 -47.75
CA LYS A 5 -37.33 -24.69 -47.25
C LYS A 5 -36.16 -25.01 -48.23
N ILE A 6 -35.31 -24.11 -48.75
CA ILE A 6 -34.83 -22.78 -48.34
C ILE A 6 -34.13 -22.13 -49.55
N ILE A 7 -34.22 -20.81 -49.64
CA ILE A 7 -33.46 -19.89 -50.51
C ILE A 7 -31.98 -19.88 -50.13
N MET A 8 -31.08 -20.03 -51.10
CA MET A 8 -29.64 -19.81 -50.88
C MET A 8 -29.17 -18.68 -51.80
N PHE A 9 -29.05 -17.48 -51.22
CA PHE A 9 -28.51 -16.29 -51.83
C PHE A 9 -27.46 -15.71 -50.86
N ALA A 10 -26.20 -15.70 -51.27
CA ALA A 10 -25.10 -14.91 -50.68
C ALA A 10 -23.89 -15.13 -51.60
N LEU A 11 -23.51 -14.25 -52.53
CA LEU A 11 -23.26 -12.81 -52.50
C LEU A 11 -22.06 -12.42 -51.62
N VAL A 12 -20.91 -12.37 -52.31
CA VAL A 12 -19.82 -11.38 -52.26
C VAL A 12 -18.94 -11.35 -51.01
N PHE A 13 -17.73 -11.87 -51.25
CA PHE A 13 -16.47 -11.59 -50.58
C PHE A 13 -16.10 -10.10 -50.72
N SER A 14 -16.00 -9.38 -49.60
CA SER A 14 -15.04 -8.28 -49.41
C SER A 14 -15.12 -7.77 -47.97
N VAL A 15 -14.26 -8.31 -47.10
CA VAL A 15 -14.00 -7.73 -45.77
C VAL A 15 -12.59 -7.16 -45.82
N THR A 16 -12.47 -5.85 -46.01
CA THR A 16 -11.24 -5.12 -45.73
C THR A 16 -11.15 -4.91 -44.22
N THR A 17 -10.35 -5.72 -43.54
CA THR A 17 -10.01 -5.51 -42.14
C THR A 17 -9.00 -4.37 -42.02
N THR A 18 -9.46 -3.17 -41.69
CA THR A 18 -8.61 -2.14 -41.11
C THR A 18 -8.34 -2.52 -39.65
N THR A 19 -7.15 -3.05 -39.37
CA THR A 19 -6.67 -3.25 -38.00
C THR A 19 -6.31 -1.88 -37.41
N TYR A 20 -7.23 -1.29 -36.65
CA TYR A 20 -6.90 -0.21 -35.73
C TYR A 20 -6.29 -0.84 -34.48
N LEU A 21 -4.96 -0.88 -34.41
CA LEU A 21 -4.21 -1.13 -33.18
C LEU A 21 -4.33 0.11 -32.28
N ASN A 22 -5.46 0.23 -31.60
CA ASN A 22 -5.55 1.10 -30.44
C ASN A 22 -4.89 0.34 -29.29
N ALA A 23 -3.60 0.60 -29.07
CA ALA A 23 -2.94 0.27 -27.82
C ALA A 23 -3.60 1.13 -26.73
N GLN A 24 -4.74 0.68 -26.23
CA GLN A 24 -5.28 1.18 -25.00
C GLN A 24 -4.28 0.79 -23.90
N ASN A 25 -3.42 1.73 -23.54
CA ASN A 25 -2.87 1.80 -22.18
C ASN A 25 -4.03 2.14 -21.22
N GLN A 26 -5.07 1.29 -21.19
CA GLN A 26 -5.80 1.13 -19.96
C GLN A 26 -4.81 0.41 -19.07
N LYS A 27 -4.19 1.15 -18.12
CA LYS A 27 -3.68 0.52 -16.90
C LYS A 27 -4.83 -0.37 -16.45
N ALA A 28 -4.69 -1.68 -16.68
CA ALA A 28 -5.64 -2.64 -16.14
C ALA A 28 -5.65 -2.30 -14.66
N SER A 29 -6.76 -1.75 -14.17
CA SER A 29 -6.99 -1.65 -12.75
C SER A 29 -7.02 -3.11 -12.32
N GLN A 30 -5.86 -3.63 -11.94
CA GLN A 30 -5.74 -4.95 -11.38
C GLN A 30 -6.64 -4.88 -10.17
N THR A 31 -7.82 -5.45 -10.30
CA THR A 31 -8.68 -5.69 -9.16
C THR A 31 -7.94 -6.77 -8.39
N VAL A 32 -6.95 -6.36 -7.60
CA VAL A 32 -6.21 -7.27 -6.74
C VAL A 32 -7.24 -7.76 -5.75
N GLN A 33 -7.75 -8.97 -6.00
CA GLN A 33 -8.70 -9.59 -5.11
C GLN A 33 -7.91 -10.14 -3.93
N TYR A 34 -7.92 -9.39 -2.85
CA TYR A 34 -7.34 -9.80 -1.59
C TYR A 34 -8.27 -10.80 -0.90
N ASP A 35 -7.74 -11.98 -0.57
CA ASP A 35 -8.50 -13.01 0.18
C ASP A 35 -9.04 -12.46 1.51
N PHE A 36 -8.28 -11.57 2.17
CA PHE A 36 -8.67 -10.93 3.43
C PHE A 36 -9.82 -9.91 3.27
N LEU A 37 -10.19 -9.52 2.05
CA LEU A 37 -11.36 -8.68 1.78
C LEU A 37 -12.61 -9.48 1.43
N LYS A 38 -12.55 -10.81 1.42
CA LYS A 38 -13.69 -11.64 1.02
C LYS A 38 -14.87 -11.41 1.97
N GLY A 39 -16.00 -11.01 1.40
CA GLY A 39 -17.21 -10.70 2.15
C GLY A 39 -17.21 -9.32 2.81
N LEU A 40 -16.16 -8.52 2.60
CA LEU A 40 -16.10 -7.14 3.03
C LEU A 40 -16.46 -6.17 1.91
N THR A 41 -17.06 -5.04 2.27
CA THR A 41 -17.43 -3.98 1.35
C THR A 41 -16.69 -2.70 1.71
N LYS A 42 -16.15 -1.99 0.71
CA LYS A 42 -15.51 -0.71 0.93
C LYS A 42 -16.53 0.29 1.48
N ALA A 43 -16.20 0.94 2.59
CA ALA A 43 -17.04 1.93 3.22
C ALA A 43 -17.18 3.19 2.37
N ASN A 44 -18.33 3.85 2.48
CA ASN A 44 -18.52 5.20 1.95
C ASN A 44 -18.28 6.26 3.05
N GLU A 45 -18.13 7.52 2.64
CA GLU A 45 -17.85 8.64 3.55
C GLU A 45 -18.90 8.80 4.66
N ASN A 46 -20.18 8.52 4.37
CA ASN A 46 -21.27 8.68 5.32
C ASN A 46 -21.32 7.57 6.38
N GLU A 47 -20.66 6.44 6.14
CA GLU A 47 -20.60 5.31 7.09
C GLU A 47 -19.44 5.46 8.09
N MET A 48 -18.55 6.43 7.86
CA MET A 48 -17.33 6.66 8.64
C MET A 48 -17.44 7.83 9.63
N SER A 49 -18.44 8.72 9.50
CA SER A 49 -18.49 9.99 10.25
C SER A 49 -18.59 9.84 11.77
N ASP A 50 -19.13 8.71 12.25
CA ASP A 50 -19.51 8.53 13.65
C ASP A 50 -18.58 7.55 14.40
N GLN A 51 -17.58 6.97 13.71
CA GLN A 51 -16.74 5.91 14.26
C GLN A 51 -15.35 6.44 14.65
N GLN A 52 -14.98 6.31 15.93
CA GLN A 52 -13.58 6.49 16.34
C GLN A 52 -12.81 5.20 16.06
N ILE A 53 -11.80 5.31 15.21
CA ILE A 53 -11.00 4.18 14.74
C ILE A 53 -9.59 4.32 15.29
N MET A 54 -9.11 3.33 16.03
CA MET A 54 -7.71 3.24 16.39
C MET A 54 -6.93 2.57 15.26
N LEU A 55 -6.02 3.33 14.65
CA LEU A 55 -5.11 2.85 13.61
C LEU A 55 -3.83 2.36 14.27
N ASP A 56 -3.87 1.15 14.84
CA ASP A 56 -2.74 0.49 15.48
C ASP A 56 -2.21 -0.71 14.66
N GLY A 57 -3.00 -1.22 13.71
CA GLY A 57 -2.69 -2.43 12.95
C GLY A 57 -2.86 -3.73 13.74
N GLU A 58 -3.37 -3.65 14.96
CA GLU A 58 -3.66 -4.78 15.85
C GLU A 58 -5.16 -4.95 16.04
N SER A 59 -5.85 -3.91 16.49
CA SER A 59 -7.29 -3.89 16.71
C SER A 59 -8.05 -4.08 15.40
N ILE A 60 -7.65 -3.34 14.37
CA ILE A 60 -8.18 -3.47 13.02
C ILE A 60 -7.03 -3.73 12.06
N PRO A 61 -7.16 -4.75 11.21
CA PRO A 61 -6.08 -5.09 10.35
C PRO A 61 -5.83 -4.08 9.21
N VAL A 62 -4.63 -3.48 9.21
CA VAL A 62 -4.11 -2.61 8.14
C VAL A 62 -3.21 -3.37 7.16
N TYR A 63 -3.40 -3.10 5.86
CA TYR A 63 -2.63 -3.65 4.75
C TYR A 63 -2.17 -2.55 3.80
N SER A 64 -1.08 -2.77 3.08
CA SER A 64 -0.63 -1.90 1.99
C SER A 64 -1.49 -2.10 0.73
N ALA A 65 -1.30 -1.23 -0.27
CA ALA A 65 -1.93 -1.32 -1.58
C ALA A 65 -1.58 -2.61 -2.35
N GLU A 66 -0.53 -3.35 -1.93
CA GLU A 66 -0.11 -4.67 -2.43
C GLU A 66 -0.62 -5.83 -1.57
N GLY A 67 -1.39 -5.55 -0.51
CA GLY A 67 -1.94 -6.54 0.40
C GLY A 67 -0.97 -7.03 1.48
N LYS A 68 0.18 -6.38 1.65
CA LYS A 68 1.13 -6.72 2.72
C LYS A 68 0.61 -6.17 4.05
N ARG A 69 0.75 -6.95 5.12
CA ARG A 69 0.44 -6.51 6.48
C ARG A 69 1.31 -5.33 6.91
N VAL A 70 0.72 -4.25 7.40
CA VAL A 70 1.41 -3.05 7.92
C VAL A 70 1.18 -2.94 9.43
N ARG A 71 2.26 -2.80 10.21
CA ARG A 71 2.23 -2.71 11.69
C ARG A 71 3.38 -1.84 12.22
N ASP A 72 3.29 -1.46 13.49
CA ASP A 72 4.37 -0.85 14.29
C ASP A 72 5.09 0.30 13.57
N MET A 73 6.39 0.13 13.36
CA MET A 73 7.30 1.11 12.76
C MET A 73 6.97 1.40 11.29
N GLU A 74 6.48 0.42 10.54
CA GLU A 74 6.07 0.60 9.14
C GLU A 74 4.84 1.51 9.07
N MET A 75 3.88 1.32 9.98
CA MET A 75 2.71 2.22 10.09
C MET A 75 3.12 3.64 10.46
N MET A 76 3.99 3.80 11.46
CA MET A 76 4.46 5.12 11.89
C MET A 76 5.14 5.89 10.75
N GLN A 77 5.97 5.22 9.93
CA GLN A 77 6.63 5.83 8.77
C GLN A 77 5.65 6.21 7.66
N LEU A 78 4.65 5.36 7.40
CA LEU A 78 3.65 5.64 6.37
C LEU A 78 2.81 6.85 6.78
N MET A 79 2.39 6.95 8.03
CA MET A 79 1.59 8.07 8.52
C MET A 79 2.33 9.43 8.52
N THR A 80 3.66 9.45 8.39
CA THR A 80 4.43 10.68 8.19
C THR A 80 4.49 11.14 6.73
N SER A 81 4.09 10.30 5.78
CA SER A 81 4.08 10.64 4.35
C SER A 81 2.85 11.51 4.03
N SER A 82 3.03 12.57 3.24
CA SER A 82 1.98 13.54 2.93
C SER A 82 0.83 13.01 2.05
N GLY A 83 1.04 11.88 1.37
CA GLY A 83 0.15 11.31 0.37
C GLY A 83 -0.52 10.00 0.78
N VAL A 84 -0.78 9.80 2.07
CA VAL A 84 -1.48 8.61 2.56
C VAL A 84 -2.99 8.78 2.56
N SER A 85 -3.68 7.80 1.98
CA SER A 85 -5.14 7.65 2.08
C SER A 85 -5.51 6.26 2.62
N LEU A 86 -6.64 6.19 3.32
CA LEU A 86 -7.12 4.97 3.96
C LEU A 86 -8.46 4.55 3.37
N ASP A 87 -8.52 3.30 2.94
CA ASP A 87 -9.72 2.64 2.48
C ASP A 87 -10.21 1.67 3.56
N PHE A 88 -11.36 1.97 4.16
CA PHE A 88 -11.97 1.13 5.19
C PHE A 88 -12.91 0.09 4.56
N TYR A 89 -12.90 -1.11 5.12
CA TYR A 89 -13.72 -2.23 4.67
C TYR A 89 -14.57 -2.78 5.81
N LEU A 90 -15.86 -2.89 5.54
CA LEU A 90 -16.93 -3.26 6.47
C LEU A 90 -17.40 -4.68 6.22
N ASP A 91 -17.81 -5.37 7.28
CA ASP A 91 -18.59 -6.60 7.15
C ASP A 91 -20.10 -6.33 6.99
N ALA A 92 -20.89 -7.41 6.98
CA ALA A 92 -22.34 -7.34 6.87
C ALA A 92 -23.03 -6.64 8.07
N GLU A 93 -22.35 -6.53 9.21
CA GLU A 93 -22.83 -5.88 10.44
C GLU A 93 -22.40 -4.40 10.50
N LYS A 94 -21.72 -3.91 9.45
CA LYS A 94 -21.13 -2.57 9.37
C LYS A 94 -20.01 -2.31 10.39
N GLU A 95 -19.35 -3.38 10.84
CA GLU A 95 -18.12 -3.25 11.62
C GLU A 95 -16.92 -3.18 10.69
N ILE A 96 -15.95 -2.32 11.01
CA ILE A 96 -14.69 -2.23 10.27
C ILE A 96 -13.85 -3.47 10.55
N ARG A 97 -13.54 -4.22 9.50
CA ARG A 97 -12.76 -5.45 9.59
C ARG A 97 -11.42 -5.39 8.88
N ALA A 98 -11.19 -4.42 8.00
CA ALA A 98 -9.89 -4.24 7.35
C ALA A 98 -9.70 -2.80 6.86
N ILE A 99 -8.44 -2.39 6.72
CA ILE A 99 -8.04 -1.07 6.23
C ILE A 99 -6.93 -1.27 5.20
N ILE A 100 -7.05 -0.62 4.04
CA ILE A 100 -5.98 -0.54 3.05
C ILE A 100 -5.39 0.85 3.09
N LEU A 101 -4.06 0.90 3.21
CA LEU A 101 -3.27 2.11 3.18
C LEU A 101 -2.70 2.28 1.76
N ASN A 102 -3.13 3.35 1.09
CA ASN A 102 -2.66 3.73 -0.23
C ASN A 102 -1.73 4.93 -0.11
N VAL A 103 -0.53 4.83 -0.68
CA VAL A 103 0.46 5.91 -0.75
C VAL A 103 0.52 6.41 -2.20
N SER A 104 0.49 7.72 -2.42
CA SER A 104 0.74 8.28 -3.75
C SER A 104 2.18 8.04 -4.21
N GLU A 105 2.35 7.65 -5.48
CA GLU A 105 3.65 7.30 -6.09
C GLU A 105 4.72 8.40 -5.87
N ASP A 106 4.33 9.68 -5.88
CA ASP A 106 5.25 10.83 -5.70
C ASP A 106 5.93 10.88 -4.32
N ASP A 107 5.29 10.35 -3.27
CA ASP A 107 5.79 10.37 -1.89
C ASP A 107 6.49 9.06 -1.50
N ALA A 108 6.28 7.98 -2.26
CA ALA A 108 6.93 6.70 -2.00
C ALA A 108 8.45 6.74 -2.25
N GLU A 109 8.91 7.66 -3.11
CA GLU A 109 10.33 7.81 -3.44
C GLU A 109 11.12 8.56 -2.35
N GLN A 110 10.53 9.58 -1.70
CA GLN A 110 11.20 10.31 -0.62
C GLN A 110 11.39 9.47 0.65
N SER A 111 10.39 8.66 1.03
CA SER A 111 10.45 7.81 2.22
C SER A 111 11.47 6.67 2.10
N ASN A 112 11.81 6.26 0.88
CA ASN A 112 12.84 5.25 0.63
C ASN A 112 14.25 5.86 0.66
N GLN A 113 14.44 7.09 0.17
CA GLN A 113 15.76 7.74 0.15
C GLN A 113 16.27 8.12 1.55
N GLU A 114 15.40 8.57 2.46
CA GLU A 114 15.82 8.82 3.86
C GLU A 114 16.10 7.51 4.63
N ASN A 115 15.42 6.42 4.28
CA ASN A 115 15.59 5.13 4.94
C ASN A 115 16.88 4.38 4.51
N GLU A 116 17.36 4.56 3.27
CA GLU A 116 18.63 3.96 2.84
C GLU A 116 19.85 4.60 3.51
N GLN A 117 19.76 5.88 3.92
CA GLN A 117 20.82 6.51 4.72
C GLN A 117 20.82 6.06 6.18
N VAL A 118 19.68 5.63 6.73
CA VAL A 118 19.54 5.21 8.14
C VAL A 118 19.67 3.70 8.33
N ARG A 119 19.43 2.88 7.30
CA ARG A 119 19.59 1.41 7.33
C ARG A 119 20.99 0.94 6.91
N GLN A 120 22.06 1.56 7.40
CA GLN A 120 23.29 0.78 7.57
C GLN A 120 23.07 -0.16 8.77
N PRO A 121 23.01 -1.49 8.58
CA PRO A 121 22.98 -2.39 9.73
C PRO A 121 24.28 -2.17 10.51
N GLN A 122 24.18 -1.82 11.80
CA GLN A 122 25.28 -1.86 12.78
C GLN A 122 25.71 -3.33 13.04
N GLN A 123 25.91 -4.15 12.00
CA GLN A 123 26.39 -5.52 12.15
C GLN A 123 27.91 -5.60 12.24
N ASP A 124 28.65 -4.52 11.96
CA ASP A 124 30.12 -4.54 11.91
C ASP A 124 30.84 -4.00 13.17
N GLN A 125 30.14 -3.72 14.28
CA GLN A 125 30.76 -3.06 15.45
C GLN A 125 31.15 -3.97 16.61
N VAL A 126 31.05 -5.30 16.45
CA VAL A 126 31.55 -6.23 17.48
C VAL A 126 33.07 -6.37 17.34
N GLY A 127 33.82 -5.58 18.12
CA GLY A 127 35.29 -5.60 18.17
C GLY A 127 35.99 -4.37 17.58
N SER A 128 35.24 -3.39 17.09
CA SER A 128 35.77 -2.06 16.75
C SER A 128 35.90 -1.18 17.99
N ASP A 129 36.85 -0.25 17.98
CA ASP A 129 36.98 0.76 19.04
C ASP A 129 35.69 1.58 19.17
N ALA A 130 35.31 1.87 20.41
CA ALA A 130 34.13 2.69 20.69
C ALA A 130 34.32 4.10 20.10
N PRO A 131 33.28 4.71 19.50
CA PRO A 131 33.35 6.09 19.04
C PRO A 131 33.65 7.05 20.19
N ASP A 132 34.49 8.05 19.92
CA ASP A 132 34.76 9.13 20.87
C ASP A 132 33.46 9.87 21.22
N PHE A 133 33.32 10.25 22.49
CA PHE A 133 32.21 11.07 22.97
C PHE A 133 32.69 12.12 23.98
N SER A 134 31.87 13.16 24.17
CA SER A 134 32.02 14.16 25.23
C SER A 134 30.64 14.56 25.75
N ALA A 135 30.37 14.30 27.04
CA ALA A 135 29.11 14.57 27.69
C ALA A 135 29.32 15.39 28.97
N LYS A 136 28.43 16.35 29.24
CA LYS A 136 28.47 17.19 30.43
C LYS A 136 27.37 16.77 31.39
N ASP A 137 27.71 16.49 32.64
CA ASP A 137 26.72 16.16 33.68
C ASP A 137 25.98 17.40 34.19
N MET A 138 24.97 17.18 35.03
CA MET A 138 24.14 18.24 35.62
C MET A 138 24.93 19.20 36.52
N ASN A 139 26.10 18.80 37.01
CA ASN A 139 26.99 19.61 37.83
C ASN A 139 28.06 20.32 36.98
N GLY A 140 28.01 20.14 35.67
CA GLY A 140 28.90 20.76 34.71
C GLY A 140 30.24 20.05 34.48
N LYS A 141 30.42 18.84 35.03
CA LYS A 141 31.62 18.04 34.79
C LYS A 141 31.53 17.34 33.44
N THR A 142 32.59 17.41 32.65
CA THR A 142 32.67 16.80 31.32
C THR A 142 33.31 15.42 31.43
N TYR A 143 32.72 14.45 30.73
CA TYR A 143 33.16 13.06 30.60
C TYR A 143 33.40 12.77 29.14
N SER A 144 34.55 12.22 28.82
CA SER A 144 34.90 11.70 27.51
C SER A 144 35.24 10.21 27.58
N LEU A 145 35.27 9.54 26.43
CA LEU A 145 35.70 8.15 26.32
C LEU A 145 37.10 7.94 26.92
N SER A 146 38.01 8.89 26.70
CA SER A 146 39.38 8.88 27.25
C SER A 146 39.47 9.06 28.78
N SER A 147 38.36 9.40 29.43
CA SER A 147 38.31 9.73 30.88
C SER A 147 37.60 8.67 31.73
N LEU A 148 37.11 7.59 31.09
CA LEU A 148 36.50 6.42 31.72
C LEU A 148 37.46 5.23 31.68
#